data_AF-A0A835UBQ5-F1
#
_entry.id   AF-A0A835UBQ5-F1
#
_cell.length_a   1.000
_cell.length_b   1.000
_cell.length_c   1.000
_cell.angle_alpha   90.00
_cell.angle_beta   90.00
_cell.angle_gamma   90.00
#
_symmetry.space_group_name_H-M   'P 1'
#
loop_
_entity.id
_entity.type
_entity.pdbx_description
1 polymer ?
#
loop_
_entity_poly.entity_id
_entity_poly.type
_entity_poly.pdbx_seq_one_letter_code
_entity_poly.pdbx_strand_id
1 'polypeptide(L)'
;MEDARLTGASSLIECRHSMQGFQPSVWGDYFVENKPMSPSELMKKVSQAYFQVKQWGTQGYVPNVKDHMQVSLKSSGYQLLSCCSYVGMMEIIPEEIFHWVKSFPEIVKAACIICRTMGDLTFDEHDHKVNHLAILMESYMEEYNYTKEEACKKLLEMVENAWKTLNQELLQLTNIPLSLVRPIINLSRVIELFYRDKDNYTHPQGTMRDNIKLVMLKPIFAKTGTMKVQHRTPLD
;
A
#
# COMPACT_ATOMS: atom_id res chain seq x y z
N MET A 1 -24.20 16.18 36.68
CA MET A 1 -25.53 16.61 36.18
C MET A 1 -25.27 17.62 35.09
N GLU A 2 -24.95 17.14 33.89
CA GLU A 2 -25.90 16.78 32.79
C GLU A 2 -26.08 17.99 31.88
N ASP A 3 -26.04 17.91 30.55
CA ASP A 3 -25.65 16.87 29.61
C ASP A 3 -25.43 17.63 28.29
N ALA A 4 -24.21 17.63 27.75
CA ALA A 4 -23.92 18.17 26.43
C ALA A 4 -24.11 17.05 25.42
N ARG A 5 -25.35 16.86 24.97
CA ARG A 5 -25.69 15.87 23.95
C ARG A 5 -26.54 16.49 22.85
N LEU A 6 -26.08 16.21 21.62
CA LEU A 6 -26.81 16.21 20.34
C LEU A 6 -26.79 17.49 19.48
N THR A 7 -25.68 17.70 18.77
CA THR A 7 -25.67 18.40 17.47
C THR A 7 -24.98 17.57 16.36
N GLY A 8 -25.01 16.23 16.48
CA GLY A 8 -24.43 15.30 15.50
C GLY A 8 -25.37 14.82 14.39
N ALA A 9 -26.65 15.23 14.39
CA ALA A 9 -27.65 14.72 13.44
C ALA A 9 -27.71 15.51 12.11
N SER A 10 -27.19 16.74 12.07
CA SER A 10 -27.30 17.62 10.89
C SER A 10 -26.36 17.21 9.74
N SER A 11 -25.18 16.64 10.05
CA SER A 11 -24.15 16.34 9.05
C SER A 11 -24.43 15.08 8.20
N LEU A 12 -25.13 14.08 8.75
CA LEU A 12 -25.46 12.85 8.01
C LEU A 12 -26.58 13.06 6.99
N ILE A 13 -27.51 13.98 7.26
CA ILE A 13 -28.61 14.32 6.36
C ILE A 13 -28.08 15.18 5.20
N GLU A 14 -27.22 16.16 5.48
CA GLU A 14 -26.53 16.94 4.45
C GLU A 14 -25.65 16.07 3.54
N CYS A 15 -24.96 15.08 4.11
CA CYS A 15 -24.16 14.12 3.34
C CYS A 15 -25.04 13.17 2.50
N ARG A 16 -26.29 12.89 2.91
CA ARG A 16 -27.26 12.14 2.08
C ARG A 16 -27.81 12.97 0.92
N HIS A 17 -28.03 14.27 1.11
CA HIS A 17 -28.51 15.14 0.04
C HIS A 17 -27.44 15.39 -1.03
N SER A 18 -26.15 15.42 -0.66
CA SER A 18 -25.06 15.53 -1.64
C SER A 18 -24.86 14.27 -2.51
N MET A 19 -25.40 13.12 -2.11
CA MET A 19 -25.37 11.88 -2.88
C MET A 19 -26.54 11.72 -3.88
N GLN A 20 -27.46 12.69 -3.99
CA GLN A 20 -28.64 12.57 -4.87
C GLN A 20 -28.32 12.59 -6.39
N GLY A 21 -27.05 12.65 -6.78
CA GLY A 21 -26.59 12.43 -8.15
C GLY A 21 -25.47 11.39 -8.28
N PHE A 22 -25.12 10.69 -7.20
CA PHE A 22 -24.09 9.65 -7.24
C PHE A 22 -24.67 8.42 -7.93
N GLN A 23 -24.33 8.26 -9.21
CA GLN A 23 -24.41 6.97 -9.87
C GLN A 23 -23.22 6.15 -9.36
N PRO A 24 -23.43 5.03 -8.65
CA PRO A 24 -22.35 4.12 -8.36
C PRO A 24 -21.64 3.80 -9.68
N SER A 25 -20.31 3.78 -9.66
CA SER A 25 -19.60 3.24 -10.82
C SER A 25 -20.03 1.78 -11.01
N VAL A 26 -19.77 1.19 -12.17
CA VAL A 26 -19.96 -0.26 -12.41
C VAL A 26 -19.34 -1.11 -11.29
N TRP A 27 -18.31 -0.57 -10.61
CA TRP A 27 -17.69 -1.14 -9.43
C TRP A 27 -18.52 -1.04 -8.14
N GLY A 28 -19.22 0.08 -7.94
CA GLY A 28 -20.14 0.26 -6.81
C GLY A 28 -21.27 -0.77 -6.83
N ASP A 29 -21.84 -1.04 -8.01
CA ASP A 29 -22.88 -2.06 -8.18
C ASP A 29 -22.31 -3.47 -7.97
N TYR A 30 -21.10 -3.76 -8.48
CA TYR A 30 -20.41 -5.02 -8.21
C TYR A 30 -20.26 -5.29 -6.70
N PHE A 31 -19.89 -4.28 -5.90
CA PHE A 31 -19.77 -4.42 -4.44
C PHE A 31 -21.11 -4.62 -3.71
N VAL A 32 -22.19 -4.02 -4.22
CA VAL A 32 -23.55 -4.16 -3.67
C VAL A 32 -24.13 -5.53 -3.99
N GLU A 33 -23.95 -6.00 -5.22
CA GLU A 33 -24.51 -7.25 -5.73
C GLU A 33 -23.73 -8.49 -5.28
N ASN A 34 -22.40 -8.47 -5.41
CA ASN A 34 -21.58 -9.66 -5.20
C ASN A 34 -21.09 -9.79 -3.76
N LYS A 35 -21.20 -8.72 -2.95
CA LYS A 35 -20.69 -8.64 -1.57
C LYS A 35 -19.39 -9.45 -1.39
N PRO A 36 -18.37 -9.28 -2.25
CA PRO A 36 -17.14 -10.11 -2.19
C PRO A 36 -16.42 -9.92 -0.85
N MET A 37 -16.77 -8.86 -0.12
CA MET A 37 -16.39 -8.58 1.24
C MET A 37 -17.58 -7.98 1.99
N SER A 38 -17.97 -8.55 3.13
CA SER A 38 -18.85 -7.85 4.11
C SER A 38 -18.17 -6.53 4.53
N PRO A 39 -18.84 -5.55 5.18
CA PRO A 39 -18.22 -4.30 5.64
C PRO A 39 -16.84 -4.55 6.26
N SER A 40 -15.80 -4.25 5.47
CA SER A 40 -14.57 -5.04 5.36
C SER A 40 -13.87 -5.30 6.71
N GLU A 41 -13.81 -6.57 7.13
CA GLU A 41 -13.04 -6.98 8.32
C GLU A 41 -11.57 -6.54 8.21
N LEU A 42 -11.01 -6.56 6.99
CA LEU A 42 -9.67 -6.05 6.71
C LEU A 42 -9.60 -4.52 6.92
N MET A 43 -10.59 -3.77 6.44
CA MET A 43 -10.68 -2.33 6.67
C MET A 43 -10.77 -2.00 8.17
N LYS A 44 -11.61 -2.73 8.91
CA LYS A 44 -11.69 -2.58 10.38
C LYS A 44 -10.34 -2.86 11.04
N LYS A 45 -9.64 -3.94 10.65
CA LYS A 45 -8.30 -4.27 11.15
C LYS A 45 -7.28 -3.18 10.84
N VAL A 46 -7.29 -2.62 9.63
CA VAL A 46 -6.41 -1.51 9.21
C VAL A 46 -6.70 -0.27 10.06
N SER A 47 -7.97 0.14 10.20
CA SER A 47 -8.35 1.31 11.00
C SER A 47 -7.98 1.17 12.47
N GLN A 48 -8.23 0.00 13.07
CA GLN A 48 -7.83 -0.31 14.45
C GLN A 48 -6.32 -0.25 14.63
N ALA A 49 -5.56 -0.82 13.68
CA ALA A 49 -4.11 -0.82 13.74
C ALA A 49 -3.52 0.59 13.59
N TYR A 50 -4.03 1.40 12.64
CA TYR A 50 -3.64 2.80 12.51
C TYR A 50 -3.93 3.61 13.77
N PHE A 51 -5.12 3.43 14.36
CA PHE A 51 -5.48 4.08 15.61
C PHE A 51 -4.51 3.69 16.74
N GLN A 52 -4.12 2.42 16.82
CA GLN A 52 -3.17 1.93 17.82
C GLN A 52 -1.80 2.59 17.67
N VAL A 53 -1.25 2.67 16.45
CA VAL A 53 0.05 3.31 16.17
C VAL A 53 0.02 4.81 16.53
N LYS A 54 -1.08 5.48 16.21
CA LYS A 54 -1.29 6.89 16.58
C LYS A 54 -1.42 7.08 18.09
N GLN A 55 -2.13 6.18 18.77
CA GLN A 55 -2.28 6.22 20.21
C GLN A 55 -0.92 6.05 20.90
N TRP A 56 -0.11 5.08 20.47
CA TRP A 56 1.24 4.86 20.98
C TRP A 56 2.12 6.10 20.80
N GLY A 57 2.19 6.65 19.59
CA GLY A 57 3.01 7.84 19.33
C GLY A 57 2.54 9.08 20.08
N THR A 58 1.22 9.26 20.28
CA THR A 58 0.67 10.38 21.07
C THR A 58 0.99 10.23 22.57
N GLN A 59 1.09 9.01 23.06
CA GLN A 59 1.42 8.71 24.46
C GLN A 59 2.94 8.65 24.73
N GLY A 60 3.77 8.72 23.68
CA GLY A 60 5.21 8.44 23.79
C GLY A 60 5.49 6.98 24.20
N TYR A 61 4.55 6.07 23.95
CA TYR A 61 4.72 4.66 24.26
C TYR A 61 5.45 3.96 23.11
N VAL A 62 6.56 3.31 23.42
CA VAL A 62 7.33 2.50 22.48
C VAL A 62 7.03 1.01 22.76
N PRO A 63 6.28 0.31 21.91
CA PRO A 63 6.09 -1.14 22.03
C PRO A 63 7.39 -1.89 21.76
N ASN A 64 7.50 -3.13 22.24
CA ASN A 64 8.53 -4.04 21.76
C ASN A 64 8.33 -4.34 20.25
N VAL A 65 9.41 -4.71 19.56
CA VAL A 65 9.46 -4.95 18.11
C VAL A 65 8.43 -5.98 17.67
N LYS A 66 8.25 -7.08 18.42
CA LYS A 66 7.30 -8.14 18.06
C LYS A 66 5.85 -7.61 18.05
N ASP A 67 5.46 -6.89 19.09
CA ASP A 67 4.10 -6.37 19.23
C ASP A 67 3.85 -5.21 18.28
N HIS A 68 4.85 -4.34 18.09
CA HIS A 68 4.81 -3.30 17.07
C HIS A 68 4.57 -3.92 15.70
N MET A 69 5.39 -4.89 15.30
CA MET A 69 5.34 -5.51 13.98
C MET A 69 3.96 -6.10 13.67
N GLN A 70 3.29 -6.71 14.64
CA GLN A 70 1.93 -7.25 14.46
C GLN A 70 0.88 -6.17 14.11
N VAL A 71 1.04 -4.95 14.63
CA VAL A 71 0.18 -3.81 14.33
C VAL A 71 0.63 -3.12 13.04
N SER A 72 1.94 -2.98 12.86
CA SER A 72 2.60 -2.38 11.70
C SER A 72 2.26 -3.09 10.38
N LEU A 73 2.23 -4.42 10.38
CA LEU A 73 1.83 -5.19 9.19
C LEU A 73 0.37 -4.93 8.80
N LYS A 74 -0.53 -4.77 9.77
CA LYS A 74 -1.95 -4.47 9.52
C LYS A 74 -2.13 -3.02 9.07
N SER A 75 -1.48 -2.08 9.74
CA SER A 75 -1.56 -0.65 9.40
C SER A 75 -0.89 -0.31 8.07
N SER A 76 -0.03 -1.16 7.52
CA SER A 76 0.46 -0.98 6.13
C SER A 76 -0.69 -0.88 5.11
N GLY A 77 -1.85 -1.49 5.38
CA GLY A 77 -2.98 -1.54 4.45
C GLY A 77 -2.77 -2.47 3.24
N TYR A 78 -1.59 -3.09 3.10
CA TYR A 78 -1.23 -3.82 1.88
C TYR A 78 -2.00 -5.12 1.68
N GLN A 79 -2.39 -5.80 2.76
CA GLN A 79 -3.30 -6.95 2.67
C GLN A 79 -4.68 -6.53 2.12
N LEU A 80 -5.21 -5.38 2.57
CA LEU A 80 -6.47 -4.83 2.06
C LEU A 80 -6.32 -4.41 0.60
N LEU A 81 -5.27 -3.65 0.27
CA LEU A 81 -5.02 -3.18 -1.10
C LEU A 81 -4.84 -4.34 -2.08
N SER A 82 -4.23 -5.45 -1.65
CA SER A 82 -4.12 -6.67 -2.44
C SER A 82 -5.51 -7.20 -2.83
N CYS A 83 -6.44 -7.31 -1.87
CA CYS A 83 -7.82 -7.68 -2.16
C CYS A 83 -8.55 -6.64 -3.05
N CYS A 84 -8.38 -5.35 -2.77
CA CYS A 84 -9.02 -4.28 -3.55
C CYS A 84 -8.55 -4.25 -5.00
N SER A 85 -7.30 -4.64 -5.27
CA SER A 85 -6.74 -4.66 -6.61
C SER A 85 -7.48 -5.63 -7.56
N TYR A 86 -8.02 -6.73 -7.02
CA TYR A 86 -8.77 -7.73 -7.78
C TYR A 86 -10.12 -7.22 -8.26
N VAL A 87 -10.75 -6.36 -7.48
CA VAL A 87 -12.04 -5.79 -7.86
C VAL A 87 -11.89 -4.99 -9.14
N GLY A 88 -10.78 -4.26 -9.35
CA GLY A 88 -10.54 -3.48 -10.56
C GLY A 88 -10.16 -4.28 -11.81
N MET A 89 -10.01 -5.61 -11.74
CA MET A 89 -9.50 -6.42 -12.86
C MET A 89 -10.54 -6.74 -13.95
N MET A 90 -11.81 -6.33 -13.78
CA MET A 90 -12.92 -6.55 -14.73
C MET A 90 -13.24 -8.03 -15.03
N GLU A 91 -12.57 -8.95 -14.34
CA GLU A 91 -12.81 -10.40 -14.40
C GLU A 91 -13.59 -10.86 -13.15
N ILE A 92 -14.36 -11.94 -13.28
CA ILE A 92 -14.94 -12.60 -12.11
C ILE A 92 -13.80 -13.31 -11.38
N ILE A 93 -13.41 -12.76 -10.23
CA ILE A 93 -12.34 -13.33 -9.40
C ILE A 93 -12.94 -14.38 -8.44
N PRO A 94 -12.41 -15.61 -8.41
CA PRO A 94 -12.91 -16.66 -7.50
C PRO A 94 -12.80 -16.24 -6.03
N GLU A 95 -13.79 -16.60 -5.21
CA GLU A 95 -13.84 -16.24 -3.79
C GLU A 95 -12.62 -16.79 -3.02
N GLU A 96 -12.11 -17.94 -3.45
CA GLU A 96 -10.94 -18.62 -2.88
C GLU A 96 -9.69 -17.74 -2.93
N ILE A 97 -9.58 -16.83 -3.90
CA ILE A 97 -8.44 -15.91 -4.02
C ILE A 97 -8.49 -14.84 -2.93
N PHE A 98 -9.69 -14.35 -2.60
CA PHE A 98 -9.88 -13.42 -1.49
C PHE A 98 -9.61 -14.11 -0.14
N HIS A 99 -10.04 -15.36 0.01
CA HIS A 99 -9.72 -16.17 1.20
C HIS A 99 -8.23 -16.46 1.31
N TRP A 100 -7.56 -16.73 0.19
CA TRP A 100 -6.11 -16.89 0.13
C TRP A 100 -5.38 -15.62 0.56
N VAL A 101 -5.74 -14.43 0.08
CA VAL A 101 -5.11 -13.19 0.58
C VAL A 101 -5.42 -12.95 2.07
N LYS A 102 -6.65 -13.25 2.52
CA LYS A 102 -7.06 -13.11 3.92
C LYS A 102 -6.31 -14.06 4.87
N SER A 103 -5.91 -15.25 4.40
CA SER A 103 -5.08 -16.19 5.18
C SER A 103 -3.66 -15.67 5.43
N PHE A 104 -3.31 -14.53 4.82
CA PHE A 104 -2.06 -13.80 5.00
C PHE A 104 -0.82 -14.63 4.61
N PRO A 105 -0.75 -15.09 3.34
CA PRO A 105 0.34 -15.91 2.84
C PRO A 105 1.66 -15.12 2.86
N GLU A 106 2.78 -15.83 2.86
CA GLU A 106 4.10 -15.21 3.03
C GLU A 106 4.41 -14.16 1.96
N ILE A 107 3.88 -14.30 0.72
CA ILE A 107 4.02 -13.27 -0.31
C ILE A 107 3.32 -11.95 0.05
N VAL A 108 2.12 -12.00 0.64
CA VAL A 108 1.37 -10.81 1.08
C VAL A 108 2.03 -10.21 2.32
N LYS A 109 2.49 -11.06 3.23
CA LYS A 109 3.23 -10.63 4.42
C LYS A 109 4.54 -9.95 4.06
N ALA A 110 5.30 -10.50 3.11
CA ALA A 110 6.50 -9.86 2.57
C ALA A 110 6.21 -8.49 1.97
N ALA A 111 5.14 -8.36 1.18
CA ALA A 111 4.70 -7.07 0.64
C ALA A 111 4.38 -6.05 1.75
N CYS A 112 3.71 -6.49 2.82
CA CYS A 112 3.42 -5.63 3.98
C CYS A 112 4.70 -5.22 4.74
N ILE A 113 5.68 -6.12 4.88
CA ILE A 113 6.98 -5.82 5.47
C ILE A 113 7.66 -4.72 4.66
N ILE A 114 7.82 -4.92 3.34
CA ILE A 114 8.46 -3.96 2.43
C ILE A 114 7.80 -2.59 2.55
N CYS A 115 6.47 -2.52 2.45
CA CYS A 115 5.74 -1.25 2.57
C CYS A 115 6.02 -0.55 3.90
N ARG A 116 5.91 -1.28 5.01
CA ARG A 116 5.99 -0.65 6.33
C ARG A 116 7.41 -0.20 6.65
N THR A 117 8.41 -1.05 6.43
CA THR A 117 9.80 -0.74 6.78
C THR A 117 10.35 0.39 5.91
N MET A 118 10.03 0.42 4.61
CA MET A 118 10.43 1.53 3.73
C MET A 118 9.78 2.86 4.11
N GLY A 119 8.50 2.83 4.51
CA GLY A 119 7.83 4.00 5.04
C GLY A 119 8.46 4.52 6.35
N ASP A 120 8.87 3.61 7.25
CA ASP A 120 9.52 4.00 8.52
C ASP A 120 10.95 4.52 8.32
N LEU A 121 11.70 3.98 7.36
CA LEU A 121 13.06 4.42 7.03
C LEU A 121 13.11 5.85 6.48
N THR A 122 12.04 6.28 5.81
CA THR A 122 11.91 7.61 5.21
C THR A 122 11.13 8.59 6.09
N PHE A 123 10.64 8.13 7.24
CA PHE A 123 9.89 8.95 8.18
C PHE A 123 10.83 9.91 8.89
N ASP A 124 10.65 11.21 8.64
CA ASP A 124 11.56 12.25 9.10
C ASP A 124 11.08 12.93 10.40
N GLU A 125 11.92 13.82 10.95
CA GLU A 125 11.59 14.54 12.17
C GLU A 125 10.39 15.48 12.03
N HIS A 126 10.13 16.00 10.84
CA HIS A 126 8.97 16.86 10.60
C HIS A 126 7.69 16.02 10.68
N ASP A 127 7.68 14.87 10.02
CA ASP A 127 6.58 13.92 10.03
C ASP A 127 6.32 13.36 11.43
N HIS A 128 7.38 13.09 12.20
CA HIS A 128 7.26 12.75 13.63
C HIS A 128 6.53 13.83 14.44
N LYS A 129 6.92 15.10 14.26
CA LYS A 129 6.33 16.23 15.00
C LYS A 129 4.87 16.49 14.64
N VAL A 130 4.49 16.26 13.38
CA VAL A 130 3.12 16.51 12.90
C VAL A 130 2.20 15.32 13.19
N ASN A 131 2.68 14.11 12.91
CA ASN A 131 1.82 12.92 12.87
C ASN A 131 1.83 12.13 14.18
N HIS A 132 2.83 12.28 15.06
CA HIS A 132 2.93 11.55 16.33
C HIS A 132 2.60 10.05 16.18
N LEU A 133 3.23 9.39 15.20
CA LEU A 133 3.10 7.96 14.96
C LEU A 133 4.28 7.25 15.62
N ALA A 134 4.01 6.13 16.29
CA ALA A 134 5.08 5.21 16.68
C ALA A 134 5.62 4.53 15.42
N ILE A 135 6.95 4.50 15.24
CA ILE A 135 7.58 3.82 14.10
C ILE A 135 8.42 2.63 14.56
N LEU A 136 8.55 1.62 13.70
CA LEU A 136 9.22 0.36 14.07
C LEU A 136 10.70 0.59 14.44
N MET A 137 11.32 1.62 13.85
CA MET A 137 12.70 2.00 14.15
C MET A 137 12.89 2.33 15.64
N GLU A 138 11.96 3.07 16.26
CA GLU A 138 12.03 3.42 17.69
C GLU A 138 11.94 2.18 18.58
N SER A 139 11.10 1.20 18.21
CA SER A 139 11.01 -0.07 18.92
C SER A 139 12.32 -0.87 18.87
N TYR A 140 13.03 -0.84 17.73
CA TYR A 140 14.35 -1.49 17.63
C TYR A 140 15.40 -0.78 18.50
N MET A 141 15.39 0.55 18.49
CA MET A 141 16.30 1.35 19.31
C MET A 141 16.08 1.07 20.80
N GLU A 142 14.83 1.04 21.25
CA GLU A 142 14.49 0.82 22.66
C GLU A 142 14.75 -0.63 23.12
N GLU A 143 14.26 -1.64 22.38
CA GLU A 143 14.34 -3.04 22.82
C GLU A 143 15.78 -3.60 22.80
N TYR A 144 16.58 -3.20 21.81
CA TYR A 144 17.93 -3.72 21.61
C TYR A 144 19.04 -2.72 21.96
N ASN A 145 18.67 -1.55 22.48
CA ASN A 145 19.59 -0.44 22.76
C ASN A 145 20.45 -0.07 21.54
N TYR A 146 19.83 -0.09 20.36
CA TYR A 146 20.47 0.25 19.09
C TYR A 146 20.55 1.75 18.88
N THR A 147 21.63 2.20 18.24
CA THR A 147 21.67 3.53 17.60
C THR A 147 20.65 3.60 16.45
N LYS A 148 20.35 4.82 16.00
CA LYS A 148 19.46 5.04 14.85
C LYS A 148 20.01 4.34 13.61
N GLU A 149 21.32 4.41 13.38
CA GLU A 149 22.01 3.80 12.25
C GLU A 149 21.91 2.26 12.27
N GLU A 150 22.08 1.65 13.45
CA GLU A 150 21.91 0.20 13.62
C GLU A 150 20.47 -0.25 13.38
N ALA A 151 19.50 0.51 13.89
CA ALA A 151 18.08 0.25 13.64
C ALA A 151 17.73 0.41 12.15
N CYS A 152 18.22 1.46 11.48
CA CYS A 152 18.09 1.63 10.02
C CYS A 152 18.65 0.43 9.25
N LYS A 153 19.86 -0.01 9.60
CA LYS A 153 20.47 -1.20 8.99
C LYS A 153 19.58 -2.43 9.20
N LYS A 154 18.99 -2.59 10.38
CA LYS A 154 18.11 -3.72 10.65
C LYS A 154 16.83 -3.69 9.81
N LEU A 155 16.21 -2.52 9.66
CA LEU A 155 15.04 -2.35 8.79
C LEU A 155 15.38 -2.61 7.31
N LEU A 156 16.56 -2.18 6.85
CA LEU A 156 17.04 -2.50 5.48
C LEU A 156 17.25 -4.01 5.28
N GLU A 157 17.86 -4.71 6.25
CA GLU A 157 17.96 -6.18 6.21
C GLU A 157 16.58 -6.85 6.13
N MET A 158 15.57 -6.30 6.82
CA MET A 158 14.20 -6.81 6.75
C MET A 158 13.58 -6.60 5.35
N VAL A 159 13.81 -5.45 4.71
CA VAL A 159 13.38 -5.19 3.32
C VAL A 159 14.03 -6.19 2.37
N GLU A 160 15.34 -6.39 2.46
CA GLU A 160 16.06 -7.33 1.60
C GLU A 160 15.55 -8.77 1.78
N ASN A 161 15.34 -9.19 3.02
CA ASN A 161 14.82 -10.53 3.31
C ASN A 161 13.37 -10.69 2.83
N ALA A 162 12.53 -9.68 2.99
CA ALA A 162 11.17 -9.70 2.47
C ALA A 162 11.14 -9.78 0.94
N TRP A 163 12.03 -9.08 0.23
CA TRP A 163 12.19 -9.23 -1.22
C TRP A 163 12.61 -10.65 -1.62
N LYS A 164 13.55 -11.27 -0.90
CA LYS A 164 13.96 -12.67 -1.13
C LYS A 164 12.77 -13.63 -0.94
N THR A 165 12.03 -13.47 0.16
CA THR A 165 10.80 -14.25 0.43
C THR A 165 9.78 -14.06 -0.69
N LEU A 166 9.47 -12.82 -1.07
CA LEU A 166 8.50 -12.52 -2.14
C LEU A 166 8.89 -13.19 -3.46
N ASN A 167 10.17 -13.12 -3.84
CA ASN A 167 10.67 -13.76 -5.06
C ASN A 167 10.63 -15.29 -4.98
N GLN A 168 10.98 -15.87 -3.82
CA GLN A 168 10.90 -17.31 -3.60
C GLN A 168 9.46 -17.82 -3.69
N GLU A 169 8.53 -17.15 -3.01
CA GLU A 169 7.10 -17.47 -3.05
C GLU A 169 6.56 -17.39 -4.48
N LEU A 170 6.93 -16.36 -5.25
CA LEU A 170 6.53 -16.23 -6.65
C LEU A 170 6.99 -17.41 -7.52
N LEU A 171 8.18 -17.95 -7.27
CA LEU A 171 8.70 -19.11 -8.02
C LEU A 171 8.01 -20.42 -7.61
N GLN A 172 7.53 -20.52 -6.38
CA GLN A 172 6.90 -21.73 -5.83
C GLN A 172 5.38 -21.76 -6.07
N LEU A 173 4.75 -20.59 -6.23
CA LEU A 173 3.32 -20.45 -6.39
C LEU A 173 2.87 -20.87 -7.80
N THR A 174 2.57 -22.16 -7.96
CA THR A 174 2.18 -22.78 -9.25
C THR A 174 0.68 -22.93 -9.42
N ASN A 175 -0.06 -22.84 -8.32
CA ASN A 175 -1.48 -23.12 -8.17
C ASN A 175 -2.36 -21.84 -8.21
N ILE A 176 -1.77 -20.65 -8.37
CA ILE A 176 -2.49 -19.39 -8.57
C ILE A 176 -1.99 -18.74 -9.87
N PRO A 177 -2.89 -18.33 -10.79
CA PRO A 177 -2.52 -17.60 -11.99
C PRO A 177 -1.67 -16.36 -11.69
N LEU A 178 -0.60 -16.16 -12.46
CA LEU A 178 0.31 -15.02 -12.30
C LEU A 178 -0.42 -13.67 -12.38
N SER A 179 -1.51 -13.57 -13.15
CA SER A 179 -2.35 -12.36 -13.24
C SER A 179 -2.91 -11.94 -11.88
N LEU A 180 -3.22 -12.89 -10.99
CA LEU A 180 -3.75 -12.65 -9.65
C LEU A 180 -2.65 -12.40 -8.60
N VAL A 181 -1.41 -12.81 -8.90
CA VAL A 181 -0.26 -12.57 -8.01
C VAL A 181 0.40 -11.22 -8.34
N ARG A 182 0.36 -10.81 -9.61
CA ARG A 182 1.00 -9.61 -10.13
C ARG A 182 0.63 -8.31 -9.40
N PRO A 183 -0.62 -8.08 -8.96
CA PRO A 183 -0.94 -6.89 -8.19
C PRO A 183 -0.14 -6.77 -6.89
N ILE A 184 0.05 -7.86 -6.14
CA ILE A 184 0.82 -7.89 -4.88
C ILE A 184 2.28 -7.51 -5.14
N ILE A 185 2.85 -8.04 -6.22
CA ILE A 185 4.24 -7.75 -6.63
C ILE A 185 4.35 -6.28 -7.06
N ASN A 186 3.42 -5.78 -7.86
CA ASN A 186 3.44 -4.40 -8.33
C ASN A 186 3.26 -3.40 -7.18
N LEU A 187 2.41 -3.71 -6.20
CA LEU A 187 2.28 -2.95 -4.96
C LEU A 187 3.60 -2.90 -4.19
N SER A 188 4.35 -4.01 -4.15
CA SER A 188 5.68 -4.04 -3.52
C SER A 188 6.70 -3.20 -4.31
N ARG A 189 6.66 -3.25 -5.65
CA ARG A 189 7.58 -2.48 -6.51
C ARG A 189 7.33 -0.98 -6.46
N VAL A 190 6.09 -0.53 -6.25
CA VAL A 190 5.80 0.91 -6.17
C VAL A 190 6.35 1.54 -4.89
N ILE A 191 6.55 0.75 -3.82
CA ILE A 191 7.21 1.22 -2.59
C ILE A 191 8.65 1.68 -2.86
N GLU A 192 9.39 0.97 -3.70
CA GLU A 192 10.75 1.36 -4.14
C GLU A 192 10.76 2.65 -4.98
N LEU A 193 9.61 3.06 -5.51
CA LEU A 193 9.46 4.35 -6.19
C LEU A 193 9.07 5.44 -5.20
N PHE A 194 8.20 5.13 -4.25
CA PHE A 194 7.72 6.06 -3.23
C PHE A 194 8.79 6.43 -2.21
N TYR A 195 9.62 5.48 -1.81
CA TYR A 195 10.50 5.63 -0.65
C TYR A 195 11.97 5.33 -0.97
N ARG A 196 12.40 5.51 -2.23
CA ARG A 196 13.76 5.18 -2.68
C ARG A 196 14.86 5.90 -1.89
N ASP A 197 14.72 7.20 -1.80
CA ASP A 197 15.74 8.14 -1.30
C ASP A 197 15.18 9.06 -0.22
N LYS A 198 13.88 9.33 -0.28
CA LYS A 198 13.09 10.14 0.65
C LYS A 198 11.62 9.75 0.49
N ASP A 199 10.75 10.29 1.34
CA ASP A 199 9.31 10.16 1.15
C ASP A 199 8.86 11.00 -0.06
N ASN A 200 8.74 10.34 -1.21
CA ASN A 200 8.19 10.90 -2.45
C ASN A 200 6.68 10.69 -2.57
N TYR A 201 6.04 10.05 -1.58
CA TYR A 201 4.60 9.76 -1.56
C TYR A 201 3.81 10.92 -0.94
N THR A 202 4.23 11.35 0.25
CA THR A 202 3.57 12.42 1.02
C THR A 202 4.06 13.79 0.59
N HIS A 203 5.36 13.93 0.28
CA HIS A 203 5.98 15.23 0.05
C HIS A 203 6.05 15.60 -1.45
N PRO A 204 5.50 16.76 -1.85
CA PRO A 204 5.45 17.18 -3.26
C PRO A 204 6.82 17.57 -3.85
N GLN A 205 7.84 17.72 -3.01
CA GLN A 205 9.23 18.02 -3.40
C GLN A 205 10.01 16.76 -3.84
N GLY A 206 9.36 15.60 -3.84
CA GLY A 206 9.88 14.36 -4.39
C GLY A 206 9.91 14.29 -5.92
N THR A 207 10.43 13.20 -6.45
CA THR A 207 10.49 12.90 -7.89
C THR A 207 9.12 12.52 -8.48
N MET A 208 8.15 12.18 -7.63
CA MET A 208 6.85 11.66 -8.03
C MET A 208 6.08 12.63 -8.93
N ARG A 209 6.12 13.93 -8.64
CA ARG A 209 5.47 14.96 -9.47
C ARG A 209 5.97 14.91 -10.92
N ASP A 210 7.26 14.73 -11.12
CA ASP A 210 7.85 14.69 -12.47
C ASP A 210 7.60 13.35 -13.16
N ASN A 211 7.61 12.25 -12.41
CA ASN A 211 7.21 10.93 -12.92
C ASN A 211 5.75 10.95 -13.40
N ILE A 212 4.83 11.57 -12.64
CA ILE A 212 3.43 11.72 -13.05
C ILE A 212 3.32 12.52 -14.35
N LYS A 213 4.05 13.64 -14.49
CA LYS A 213 4.04 14.41 -15.74
C LYS A 213 4.55 13.58 -16.92
N LEU A 214 5.60 12.80 -16.72
CA LEU A 214 6.17 11.94 -17.76
C LEU A 214 5.19 10.86 -18.23
N VAL A 215 4.48 10.22 -17.30
CA VAL A 215 3.58 9.10 -17.61
C VAL A 215 2.20 9.58 -18.09
N MET A 216 1.65 10.63 -17.48
CA MET A 216 0.24 11.01 -17.68
C MET A 216 0.05 12.21 -18.60
N LEU A 217 1.06 13.08 -18.76
CA LEU A 217 0.91 14.34 -19.50
C LEU A 217 1.76 14.41 -20.77
N LYS A 218 2.89 13.71 -20.82
CA LYS A 218 3.84 13.79 -21.94
C LYS A 218 3.67 12.59 -22.88
N PRO A 219 3.01 12.76 -24.04
CA PRO A 219 2.90 11.70 -25.03
C PRO A 219 4.27 11.36 -25.63
N ILE A 220 4.51 10.07 -25.90
CA ILE A 220 5.67 9.61 -26.64
C ILE A 220 5.35 9.72 -28.12
N PHE A 221 5.97 10.68 -28.81
CA PHE A 221 5.86 10.78 -30.26
C PHE A 221 6.84 9.82 -30.93
N ALA A 222 6.35 8.95 -31.81
CA ALA A 222 7.22 8.18 -32.69
C ALA A 222 8.01 9.15 -33.59
N LYS A 223 9.33 8.96 -33.70
CA LYS A 223 10.10 9.63 -34.76
C LYS A 223 9.59 9.09 -36.09
N THR A 224 8.83 9.90 -36.82
CA THR A 224 8.47 9.62 -38.22
C THR A 224 9.71 9.76 -39.10
N GLY A 225 10.57 8.74 -39.05
CA GLY A 225 11.56 8.52 -40.09
C GLY A 225 10.85 7.96 -41.31
N THR A 226 10.84 8.69 -42.42
CA THR A 226 10.50 8.12 -43.74
C THR A 226 11.37 6.90 -43.98
N MET A 227 10.81 5.69 -43.86
CA MET A 227 11.43 4.49 -44.40
C MET A 227 11.46 4.64 -45.92
N LYS A 228 12.61 5.05 -46.47
CA LYS A 228 12.89 4.79 -47.89
C LYS A 228 13.02 3.28 -48.04
N VAL A 229 11.98 2.65 -48.57
CA VAL A 229 12.04 1.26 -49.02
C VAL A 229 13.07 1.22 -50.15
N GLN A 230 14.28 0.75 -49.87
CA GLN A 230 15.20 0.35 -50.91
C GLN A 230 14.65 -0.94 -51.52
N HIS A 231 14.08 -0.83 -52.73
CA HIS A 231 13.85 -1.99 -53.57
C HIS A 231 15.20 -2.66 -53.82
N ARG A 232 15.37 -3.88 -53.32
CA ARG A 232 16.48 -4.73 -53.76
C ARG A 232 16.26 -5.05 -55.23
N THR A 233 17.21 -4.67 -56.08
CA THR A 233 17.31 -5.21 -57.43
C THR A 233 17.60 -6.71 -57.34
N PRO A 234 17.00 -7.55 -58.21
CA PRO A 234 17.31 -8.97 -58.27
C PRO A 234 18.80 -9.18 -58.56
N LEU A 235 19.41 -10.15 -57.88
CA LEU A 235 20.78 -10.58 -58.13
C LEU A 235 20.82 -11.33 -59.47
N ASP A 236 21.74 -10.94 -60.36
CA ASP A 236 22.22 -11.75 -61.49
C ASP A 236 23.17 -12.87 -61.00
#